data_AF-A0A2I2DX66-F1
#
_entry.id   AF-A0A2I2DX66-F1
#
_cell.length_a   1.000
_cell.length_b   1.000
_cell.length_c   1.000
_cell.angle_alpha   90.00
_cell.angle_beta   90.00
_cell.angle_gamma   90.00
#
_symmetry.space_group_name_H-M   'P 1'
#
loop_
_entity.id
_entity.type
_entity.pdbx_description
1 polymer ?
#
loop_
_entity_poly.entity_id
_entity_poly.type
_entity_poly.pdbx_seq_one_letter_code
_entity_poly.pdbx_strand_id
1 'polypeptide(L)' 'MSDLLYKSESYDIVGVLFEVYNNLGSGFSEIVYKDAIEYEFNFRERKRILCKV' A
#
# COMPACT_ATOMS: atom_id res chain seq x y z
N MET A 1 16.79 0.49 -21.55
CA MET A 1 15.62 0.53 -20.65
C MET A 1 16.10 0.99 -19.30
N SER A 2 15.50 2.04 -18.74
CA SER A 2 15.89 2.60 -17.44
C SER A 2 15.69 1.54 -16.36
N ASP A 3 16.78 1.09 -15.74
CA ASP A 3 16.74 0.17 -14.60
C ASP A 3 16.06 0.88 -13.43
N LEU A 4 14.81 0.52 -13.16
CA LEU A 4 14.07 1.01 -12.00
C LEU A 4 14.76 0.48 -10.74
N LEU A 5 15.59 1.32 -10.11
CA LEU A 5 16.32 1.03 -8.86
C LEU A 5 15.42 0.43 -7.76
N TYR A 6 14.15 0.84 -7.71
CA TYR A 6 13.17 0.41 -6.71
C TYR A 6 11.96 -0.27 -7.35
N LYS A 7 12.20 -1.16 -8.31
CA LYS A 7 11.13 -1.86 -9.02
C LYS A 7 10.19 -2.61 -8.06
N SER A 8 10.74 -3.31 -7.07
CA SER A 8 9.95 -4.07 -6.09
C SER A 8 9.11 -3.16 -5.19
N GLU A 9 9.71 -2.12 -4.61
CA GLU A 9 8.98 -1.20 -3.71
C GLU A 9 7.89 -0.44 -4.47
N SER A 10 8.14 -0.08 -5.73
CA SER A 10 7.13 0.56 -6.60
C SER A 10 5.93 -0.37 -6.85
N TYR A 11 6.17 -1.67 -7.09
CA TYR A 11 5.08 -2.63 -7.23
C TYR A 11 4.33 -2.86 -5.91
N ASP A 12 5.02 -2.83 -4.78
CA ASP A 12 4.41 -2.95 -3.45
C ASP A 12 3.41 -1.80 -3.20
N ILE A 13 3.83 -0.55 -3.45
CA ILE A 13 2.99 0.65 -3.31
C ILE A 13 1.75 0.54 -4.21
N VAL A 14 1.95 0.18 -5.48
CA VAL A 14 0.85 0.01 -6.43
C VAL A 14 -0.11 -1.10 -5.97
N GLY A 15 0.42 -2.19 -5.44
CA GLY A 15 -0.38 -3.28 -4.86
C GLY A 15 -1.29 -2.79 -3.73
N VAL A 16 -0.76 -2.01 -2.79
CA VAL A 16 -1.55 -1.42 -1.70
C VAL A 16 -2.67 -0.54 -2.23
N LEU A 17 -2.37 0.32 -3.20
CA LEU A 17 -3.38 1.20 -3.81
C LEU A 17 -4.51 0.41 -4.46
N PHE A 18 -4.19 -0.70 -5.15
CA PHE A 18 -5.20 -1.58 -5.74
C PHE A 18 -6.00 -2.36 -4.68
N GLU A 19 -5.38 -2.79 -3.58
CA GLU A 19 -6.09 -3.44 -2.47
C GLU A 19 -7.07 -2.49 -1.80
N VAL A 20 -6.64 -1.26 -1.50
CA VAL A 20 -7.51 -0.20 -0.96
C VAL A 20 -8.66 0.07 -1.93
N TYR A 21 -8.36 0.23 -3.23
CA TYR A 21 -9.39 0.45 -4.25
C TYR A 21 -10.37 -0.73 -4.39
N ASN A 22 -9.91 -1.98 -4.30
CA ASN A 22 -10.77 -3.16 -4.34
C ASN A 22 -11.66 -3.30 -3.09
N ASN A 23 -11.17 -2.88 -1.93
CA ASN A 23 -11.94 -2.95 -0.68
C ASN A 23 -12.94 -1.80 -0.55
N LEU A 24 -12.56 -0.57 -0.91
CA LEU A 24 -13.42 0.61 -0.78
C LEU A 24 -14.27 0.87 -2.04
N GLY A 25 -13.74 0.61 -3.23
CA GLY A 25 -14.41 0.96 -4.48
C GLY A 25 -14.39 2.47 -4.80
N SER A 26 -14.98 2.85 -5.93
CA SER A 26 -14.85 4.19 -6.52
C SER A 26 -15.73 5.29 -5.89
N GLY A 27 -16.41 5.02 -4.77
CA GLY A 27 -17.44 5.90 -4.20
C GLY A 27 -17.01 6.72 -2.98
N PHE A 28 -15.77 6.56 -2.51
CA PHE A 28 -15.29 7.19 -1.28
C PHE A 28 -14.53 8.49 -1.53
N SER A 29 -14.60 9.42 -0.57
CA SER A 29 -13.82 10.67 -0.59
C SER A 29 -12.33 10.40 -0.45
N GLU A 30 -11.52 11.28 -1.04
CA GLU A 30 -10.05 11.23 -1.00
C GLU A 30 -9.49 11.14 0.43
N ILE A 31 -10.17 11.75 1.40
CA ILE A 31 -9.82 11.68 2.84
C ILE A 31 -9.80 10.23 3.34
N VAL A 32 -10.81 9.44 2.97
CA VAL A 32 -10.93 8.03 3.39
C VAL A 32 -9.86 7.18 2.69
N TYR A 33 -9.55 7.49 1.43
CA TYR A 33 -8.46 6.85 0.71
C TYR A 33 -7.12 7.09 1.40
N LYS A 34 -6.85 8.33 1.85
CA LYS A 34 -5.63 8.67 2.57
C LYS A 34 -5.50 7.86 3.86
N ASP A 35 -6.54 7.84 4.69
CA ASP A 35 -6.54 7.07 5.94
C ASP A 35 -6.39 5.56 5.69
N ALA A 36 -7.06 5.02 4.67
CA ALA A 36 -6.99 3.60 4.32
C ALA A 36 -5.58 3.20 3.83
N ILE A 37 -4.95 4.05 3.01
CA ILE A 37 -3.57 3.83 2.55
C ILE A 37 -2.62 3.88 3.75
N GLU A 38 -2.76 4.87 4.63
CA GLU A 38 -1.92 5.01 5.83
C GLU A 38 -2.06 3.79 6.76
N TYR A 39 -3.29 3.27 6.91
CA TYR A 39 -3.56 2.05 7.66
C TYR A 39 -2.89 0.81 7.05
N GLU A 40 -3.04 0.59 5.75
CA GLU A 40 -2.43 -0.55 5.04
C GLU A 40 -0.89 -0.50 5.07
N PHE A 41 -0.31 0.70 4.94
CA PHE A 41 1.14 0.90 5.07
C PHE A 41 1.63 0.57 6.49
N ASN A 42 0.95 1.08 7.54
CA ASN A 42 1.30 0.78 8.92
C ASN A 42 1.18 -0.72 9.24
N PHE A 43 0.15 -1.36 8.71
CA PHE A 43 -0.08 -2.79 8.89
C PHE A 43 1.01 -3.65 8.21
N ARG A 44 1.43 -3.29 7.00
CA ARG A 44 2.55 -3.95 6.30
C ARG A 44 3.89 -3.73 7.00
N GLU A 45 4.19 -2.52 7.49
CA GLU A 45 5.40 -2.26 8.28
C GLU A 45 5.42 -3.10 9.56
N ARG A 46 4.29 -3.21 10.26
CA ARG A 46 4.20 -4.05 11.46
C ARG A 46 4.38 -5.55 11.17
N LYS A 47 3.86 -6.07 10.05
CA LYS A 47 4.13 -7.46 9.63
C LYS A 47 5.62 -7.71 9.38
N ARG A 48 6.34 -6.72 8.84
CA ARG A 48 7.80 -6.81 8.59
C ARG A 48 8.61 -6.90 9.89
N ILE A 49 8.11 -6.31 10.98
CA ILE A 49 8.71 -6.40 12.33
C ILE A 49 8.35 -7.73 13.00
N LEU A 50 7.12 -8.20 12.87
CA LEU A 50 6.66 -9.42 13.56
C LEU A 50 7.32 -10.70 13.03
N CYS A 51 7.63 -10.79 11.72
CA CYS A 51 8.36 -11.95 11.16
C CYS A 51 9.86 -11.98 11.46
N LYS A 52 10.39 -11.01 12.22
CA LYS A 52 11.80 -10.97 12.63
C LYS A 52 12.05 -11.46 14.07
N VAL A 53 10.99 -11.90 14.77
CA VAL A 53 11.06 -12.51 16.11
C VAL A 53 10.82 -14.00 16.04
#